data_AF-A0A0Q9AG62-F1
#
_entry.id   AF-A0A0Q9AG62-F1
#
_cell.length_a   1.000
_cell.length_b   1.000
_cell.length_c   1.000
_cell.angle_alpha   90.00
_cell.angle_beta   90.00
_cell.angle_gamma   90.00
#
_symmetry.space_group_name_H-M   'P 1'
#
loop_
_entity.id
_entity.type
_entity.pdbx_description
1 polymer ?
#
loop_
_entity_poly.entity_id
_entity_poly.type
_entity_poly.pdbx_seq_one_letter_code
_entity_poly.pdbx_strand_id
1 'polypeptide(L)'
;MSRSRGHCWLAIAAAVFLVAVSAAVPASAGLPPGFDQNNDIWSTAVPAATCRPDDRVETGLQGEVPLNDRDSRRSMAGYNCNVDMVGQYQGPGAGFTSASYQNCVYIGSTFPHTDGVQVLDVSDPAHPRPTVILDQPAMVNGTWESLKVNESRGLLAGTGVPFLFGLGYISIYDIATDCAHPRLLNQGRGSLPGVRIPMLTHEGAFSPDGNTYWASGQIWASAVDVADPANPAVIWSAPAGFASHGMDFTPDGNTMFMSTAAGVNVLDTTAVQSRAAPGTTMHQLLPLRGYRHWHDGLISQHSIYVTYGGTPHLFNIDEFGSGGVKIFDAGDLGDLRLRTTIKLEINLPQNLDRWAASASSSGAFGYESHYCSVDSRENPQALACGWAQSGIRVFDVRDPDNVREMAYFNPPAQTGKNDQLPNSQHVRFGGIVVPPASSAISIAQSILNGHINGDDIVRDGRIIGLDLSADWCMSPPEFRGDLLYVTCSDNGFMALRLDPSVYPPR
;
A
#
# COMPACT_ATOMS: atom_id res chain seq x y z
N MET A 1 79.99 10.31 27.93
CA MET A 1 80.30 11.55 28.68
C MET A 1 79.95 12.74 27.79
N SER A 2 79.17 13.69 28.35
CA SER A 2 78.82 15.05 27.85
C SER A 2 78.16 15.15 26.45
N ARG A 3 76.85 15.44 26.33
CA ARG A 3 76.18 16.79 26.40
C ARG A 3 76.89 17.86 25.54
N SER A 4 76.24 18.75 24.79
CA SER A 4 74.82 18.94 24.43
C SER A 4 74.70 20.19 23.53
N ARG A 5 73.76 20.12 22.56
CA ARG A 5 72.73 21.12 22.19
C ARG A 5 73.07 22.59 21.87
N GLY A 6 72.43 23.02 20.77
CA GLY A 6 71.61 24.24 20.71
C GLY A 6 72.13 25.29 19.73
N HIS A 7 71.34 26.07 18.98
CA HIS A 7 69.89 26.26 18.87
C HIS A 7 69.58 27.06 17.58
N CYS A 8 68.29 27.03 17.19
CA CYS A 8 67.52 28.07 16.47
C CYS A 8 67.82 28.36 14.99
N TRP A 9 66.85 28.01 14.14
CA TRP A 9 66.57 28.71 12.88
C TRP A 9 65.09 29.11 12.81
N LEU A 10 64.89 30.27 12.18
CA LEU A 10 63.73 31.15 12.17
C LEU A 10 62.43 30.54 11.62
N ALA A 11 61.31 30.99 12.20
CA ALA A 11 59.99 30.92 11.61
C ALA A 11 59.73 32.16 10.73
N ILE A 12 59.24 31.97 9.51
CA ILE A 12 58.64 33.00 8.66
C ILE A 12 57.24 32.52 8.31
N ALA A 13 56.24 33.31 8.69
CA ALA A 13 54.82 33.07 8.44
C ALA A 13 54.45 33.54 7.03
N ALA A 14 53.79 32.69 6.24
CA ALA A 14 53.14 33.04 4.98
C ALA A 14 51.62 32.85 5.14
N ALA A 15 50.88 33.94 4.94
CA ALA A 15 49.43 33.99 5.03
C ALA A 15 48.78 33.34 3.80
N VAL A 16 47.90 32.35 4.04
CA VAL A 16 47.03 31.76 3.01
C VAL A 16 45.65 32.41 3.14
N PHE A 17 45.23 33.12 2.09
CA PHE A 17 43.85 33.57 1.94
C PHE A 17 42.97 32.36 1.55
N LEU A 18 42.20 31.84 2.50
CA LEU A 18 41.12 30.89 2.25
C LEU A 18 39.83 31.68 2.04
N VAL A 19 39.30 31.62 0.82
CA VAL A 19 37.93 32.06 0.50
C VAL A 19 36.97 31.13 1.22
N ALA A 20 36.28 31.63 2.25
CA ALA A 20 35.20 30.93 2.91
C ALA A 20 33.96 30.94 2.00
N VAL A 21 33.78 29.89 1.21
CA VAL A 21 32.45 29.52 0.72
C VAL A 21 31.75 28.86 1.90
N SER A 22 30.85 29.60 2.55
CA SER A 22 29.93 29.06 3.54
C SER A 22 28.93 28.14 2.84
N ALA A 23 29.32 26.89 2.63
CA ALA A 23 28.35 25.82 2.42
C ALA A 23 27.60 25.65 3.73
N ALA A 24 26.35 26.09 3.77
CA ALA A 24 25.42 25.70 4.81
C ALA A 24 25.29 24.17 4.73
N VAL A 25 25.91 23.47 5.67
CA VAL A 25 25.64 22.05 5.91
C VAL A 25 24.15 22.00 6.27
N PRO A 26 23.30 21.22 5.57
CA PRO A 26 21.93 21.06 6.01
C PRO A 26 21.98 20.53 7.44
N ALA A 27 21.28 21.21 8.36
CA ALA A 27 21.09 20.71 9.70
C ALA A 27 20.59 19.27 9.57
N SER A 28 21.32 18.32 10.16
CA SER A 28 20.80 16.96 10.32
C SER A 28 19.49 17.10 11.07
N ALA A 29 18.36 16.85 10.41
CA ALA A 29 17.10 16.63 11.11
C ALA A 29 17.39 15.53 12.13
N GLY A 30 17.23 15.84 13.42
CA GLY A 30 17.36 14.85 14.46
C GLY A 30 16.36 13.72 14.22
N LEU A 31 16.70 12.51 14.67
CA LEU A 31 15.73 11.41 14.65
C LEU A 31 14.44 11.86 15.34
N PRO A 32 13.27 11.46 14.82
CA PRO A 32 12.00 11.90 15.39
C PRO A 32 11.89 11.49 16.88
N PRO A 33 11.28 12.33 17.73
CA PRO A 33 11.06 11.97 19.13
C PRO A 33 10.29 10.64 19.27
N GLY A 34 10.83 9.69 20.06
CA GLY A 34 10.19 8.39 20.32
C GLY A 34 10.63 7.24 19.41
N PHE A 35 11.56 7.48 18.47
CA PHE A 35 12.19 6.44 17.67
C PHE A 35 13.29 5.71 18.45
N ASP A 36 13.15 4.40 18.66
CA ASP A 36 14.23 3.57 19.20
C ASP A 36 15.17 3.17 18.07
N GLN A 37 16.28 3.89 17.92
CA GLN A 37 17.27 3.64 16.87
C GLN A 37 17.91 2.25 16.92
N ASN A 38 17.95 1.58 18.08
CA ASN A 38 18.61 0.29 18.21
C ASN A 38 17.74 -0.87 17.72
N ASN A 39 16.41 -0.71 17.82
CA ASN A 39 15.43 -1.72 17.41
C ASN A 39 14.56 -1.26 16.23
N ASP A 40 14.73 -0.02 15.79
CA ASP A 40 13.99 0.62 14.70
C ASP A 40 12.47 0.64 14.94
N ILE A 41 12.05 0.65 16.22
CA ILE A 41 10.66 0.62 16.65
C ILE A 41 10.12 2.04 16.78
N TRP A 42 8.99 2.29 16.12
CA TRP A 42 8.22 3.51 16.29
C TRP A 42 7.15 3.34 17.38
N SER A 43 7.29 4.12 18.45
CA SER A 43 6.47 4.00 19.67
C SER A 43 5.41 5.10 19.82
N THR A 44 5.24 5.96 18.82
CA THR A 44 4.33 7.11 18.87
C THR A 44 3.29 7.04 17.76
N ALA A 45 2.02 7.19 18.09
CA ALA A 45 0.96 7.30 17.08
C ALA A 45 0.90 8.73 16.54
N VAL A 46 0.38 8.91 15.33
CA VAL A 46 0.05 10.24 14.84
C VAL A 46 -1.15 10.80 15.63
N PRO A 47 -1.24 12.13 15.83
CA PRO A 47 -2.39 12.71 16.52
C PRO A 47 -3.72 12.28 15.88
N ALA A 48 -4.67 11.88 16.72
CA ALA A 48 -6.01 11.48 16.30
C ALA A 48 -6.80 12.66 15.71
N ALA A 49 -7.71 12.34 14.79
CA ALA A 49 -8.58 13.35 14.17
C ALA A 49 -9.53 14.00 15.20
N THR A 50 -9.78 15.29 15.04
CA THR A 50 -10.87 15.98 15.75
C THR A 50 -12.14 15.91 14.90
N CYS A 51 -13.16 15.22 15.40
CA CYS A 51 -14.36 14.89 14.63
C CYS A 51 -15.48 15.93 14.81
N ARG A 52 -16.44 15.93 13.89
CA ARG A 52 -17.66 16.76 14.00
C ARG A 52 -18.55 16.23 15.12
N PRO A 53 -19.39 17.07 15.74
CA PRO A 53 -20.26 16.65 16.85
C PRO A 53 -21.19 15.47 16.54
N ASP A 54 -21.65 15.35 15.29
CA ASP A 54 -22.61 14.32 14.86
C ASP A 54 -21.95 13.08 14.24
N ASP A 55 -20.61 13.05 14.20
CA ASP A 55 -19.86 11.92 13.67
C ASP A 55 -19.97 10.69 14.59
N ARG A 56 -20.03 9.49 14.01
CA ARG A 56 -20.01 8.23 14.76
C ARG A 56 -18.57 7.85 15.07
N VAL A 57 -17.98 8.52 16.05
CA VAL A 57 -16.56 8.34 16.40
C VAL A 57 -16.26 6.93 16.95
N GLU A 58 -15.01 6.49 16.78
CA GLU A 58 -14.47 5.29 17.42
C GLU A 58 -14.65 5.33 18.94
N THR A 59 -14.94 4.17 19.53
CA THR A 59 -15.26 4.02 20.96
C THR A 59 -14.07 3.50 21.78
N GLY A 60 -12.99 3.09 21.11
CA GLY A 60 -11.76 2.54 21.69
C GLY A 60 -10.54 3.41 21.42
N LEU A 61 -9.39 2.77 21.25
CA LEU A 61 -8.18 3.43 20.77
C LEU A 61 -8.37 3.90 19.32
N GLN A 62 -7.58 4.90 18.91
CA GLN A 62 -7.47 5.26 17.50
C GLN A 62 -7.12 4.02 16.66
N GLY A 63 -7.97 3.67 15.69
CA GLY A 63 -7.79 2.50 14.85
C GLY A 63 -8.51 1.23 15.30
N GLU A 64 -8.99 1.16 16.54
CA GLU A 64 -9.56 -0.05 17.11
C GLU A 64 -11.06 -0.14 16.85
N VAL A 65 -11.52 -1.31 16.40
CA VAL A 65 -12.90 -1.74 16.63
C VAL A 65 -12.88 -2.49 17.96
N PRO A 66 -13.59 -2.09 19.02
CA PRO A 66 -13.48 -2.80 20.30
C PRO A 66 -14.27 -4.11 20.33
N LEU A 67 -13.84 -5.06 21.17
CA LEU A 67 -14.58 -6.31 21.40
C LEU A 67 -16.04 -6.06 21.84
N ASN A 68 -16.24 -5.10 22.74
CA ASN A 68 -17.59 -4.74 23.20
C ASN A 68 -18.49 -4.30 22.04
N ASP A 69 -17.94 -3.60 21.04
CA ASP A 69 -18.72 -3.14 19.89
C ASP A 69 -19.01 -4.27 18.90
N ARG A 70 -18.10 -5.24 18.77
CA ARG A 70 -18.35 -6.47 18.01
C ARG A 70 -19.44 -7.31 18.67
N ASP A 71 -19.30 -7.60 19.97
CA ASP A 71 -20.19 -8.48 20.72
C ASP A 71 -21.61 -7.88 20.86
N SER A 72 -21.70 -6.56 21.09
CA SER A 72 -22.98 -5.84 21.14
C SER A 72 -23.57 -5.52 19.77
N ARG A 73 -22.84 -5.79 18.69
CA ARG A 73 -23.16 -5.42 17.30
C ARG A 73 -23.21 -3.91 17.03
N ARG A 74 -22.63 -3.08 17.91
CA ARG A 74 -22.44 -1.65 17.65
C ARG A 74 -21.57 -1.42 16.39
N SER A 75 -20.62 -2.29 16.08
CA SER A 75 -19.78 -2.16 14.87
C SER A 75 -20.58 -2.26 13.56
N MET A 76 -21.81 -2.83 13.58
CA MET A 76 -22.71 -2.86 12.43
C MET A 76 -23.29 -1.48 12.04
N ALA A 77 -23.06 -0.44 12.86
CA ALA A 77 -23.38 0.95 12.49
C ALA A 77 -22.19 1.70 11.85
N GLY A 78 -21.00 1.08 11.82
CA GLY A 78 -19.76 1.70 11.37
C GLY A 78 -19.28 2.86 12.25
N TYR A 79 -18.22 3.50 11.78
CA TYR A 79 -17.60 4.67 12.41
C TYR A 79 -17.19 5.67 11.33
N ASN A 80 -17.29 6.96 11.64
CA ASN A 80 -16.85 8.01 10.74
C ASN A 80 -16.36 9.23 11.52
N CYS A 81 -15.45 9.99 10.92
CA CYS A 81 -14.94 11.25 11.42
C CYS A 81 -14.55 12.14 10.24
N ASN A 82 -15.18 13.32 10.11
CA ASN A 82 -14.98 14.27 9.02
C ASN A 82 -15.18 13.68 7.61
N VAL A 83 -16.02 12.65 7.49
CA VAL A 83 -16.28 11.96 6.22
C VAL A 83 -17.67 11.33 6.25
N ASP A 84 -18.36 11.40 5.11
CA ASP A 84 -19.71 10.88 4.93
C ASP A 84 -19.77 9.91 3.75
N MET A 85 -20.53 8.82 3.86
CA MET A 85 -20.80 7.94 2.72
C MET A 85 -21.83 8.59 1.79
N VAL A 86 -21.50 8.70 0.50
CA VAL A 86 -22.37 9.24 -0.54
C VAL A 86 -23.16 8.14 -1.24
N GLY A 87 -22.49 7.04 -1.56
CA GLY A 87 -23.10 5.89 -2.23
C GLY A 87 -22.25 4.63 -2.08
N GLN A 88 -22.85 3.48 -2.34
CA GLN A 88 -22.24 2.18 -2.16
C GLN A 88 -22.73 1.20 -3.21
N TYR A 89 -21.82 0.31 -3.64
CA TYR A 89 -22.15 -0.94 -4.29
C TYR A 89 -21.45 -2.09 -3.55
N GLN A 90 -22.20 -2.81 -2.73
CA GLN A 90 -21.70 -3.98 -2.00
C GLN A 90 -21.45 -5.16 -2.94
N GLY A 91 -22.41 -5.44 -3.84
CA GLY A 91 -22.34 -6.58 -4.74
C GLY A 91 -22.04 -7.91 -4.02
N PRO A 92 -21.23 -8.79 -4.62
CA PRO A 92 -20.74 -10.03 -3.99
C PRO A 92 -19.51 -9.82 -3.09
N GLY A 93 -19.17 -8.59 -2.70
CA GLY A 93 -17.91 -8.24 -2.05
C GLY A 93 -16.76 -8.00 -3.04
N ALA A 94 -15.55 -7.82 -2.51
CA ALA A 94 -14.39 -7.36 -3.27
C ALA A 94 -13.09 -8.15 -3.02
N GLY A 95 -12.24 -8.12 -4.05
CA GLY A 95 -10.83 -8.50 -4.01
C GLY A 95 -9.96 -7.57 -3.16
N PHE A 96 -8.66 -7.84 -3.10
CA PHE A 96 -7.68 -7.02 -2.35
C PHE A 96 -7.59 -5.59 -2.89
N THR A 97 -7.75 -5.42 -4.20
CA THR A 97 -7.61 -4.14 -4.87
C THR A 97 -8.79 -3.83 -5.76
N SER A 98 -9.05 -2.55 -5.94
CA SER A 98 -9.81 -2.01 -7.05
C SER A 98 -8.95 -0.96 -7.76
N ALA A 99 -9.22 -0.79 -9.05
CA ALA A 99 -8.64 0.26 -9.86
C ALA A 99 -9.76 1.11 -10.45
N SER A 100 -9.43 2.26 -11.00
CA SER A 100 -10.45 3.19 -11.49
C SER A 100 -9.88 4.05 -12.62
N TYR A 101 -10.80 4.56 -13.43
CA TYR A 101 -10.48 5.38 -14.59
C TYR A 101 -11.70 6.25 -14.91
N GLN A 102 -11.51 7.57 -14.95
CA GLN A 102 -12.61 8.52 -15.11
C GLN A 102 -13.74 8.23 -14.10
N ASN A 103 -14.96 7.98 -14.58
CA ASN A 103 -16.13 7.64 -13.78
C ASN A 103 -16.31 6.11 -13.56
N CYS A 104 -15.34 5.27 -13.91
CA CYS A 104 -15.47 3.82 -13.78
C CYS A 104 -14.57 3.23 -12.69
N VAL A 105 -15.04 2.15 -12.07
CA VAL A 105 -14.32 1.38 -11.04
C VAL A 105 -14.28 -0.09 -11.44
N TYR A 106 -13.13 -0.72 -11.25
CA TYR A 106 -12.83 -2.10 -11.55
C TYR A 106 -12.51 -2.82 -10.24
N ILE A 107 -13.45 -3.61 -9.72
CA ILE A 107 -13.30 -4.32 -8.45
C ILE A 107 -12.61 -5.65 -8.71
N GLY A 108 -11.45 -5.86 -8.07
CA GLY A 108 -10.68 -7.08 -8.15
C GLY A 108 -11.47 -8.32 -7.74
N SER A 109 -11.03 -9.45 -8.26
CA SER A 109 -11.70 -10.74 -8.12
C SER A 109 -10.98 -11.66 -7.13
N THR A 110 -11.73 -12.60 -6.54
CA THR A 110 -11.26 -13.51 -5.50
C THR A 110 -11.47 -14.97 -5.88
N PHE A 111 -10.38 -15.69 -6.16
CA PHE A 111 -10.43 -17.14 -6.43
C PHE A 111 -10.75 -17.95 -5.15
N PRO A 112 -11.42 -19.13 -5.24
CA PRO A 112 -11.98 -19.79 -6.43
C PRO A 112 -13.43 -19.40 -6.77
N HIS A 113 -14.05 -18.49 -6.02
CA HIS A 113 -15.48 -18.23 -6.08
C HIS A 113 -15.79 -16.81 -6.55
N THR A 114 -15.41 -16.53 -7.80
CA THR A 114 -15.63 -15.26 -8.47
C THR A 114 -16.00 -15.49 -9.93
N ASP A 115 -16.82 -14.60 -10.48
CA ASP A 115 -17.15 -14.58 -11.91
C ASP A 115 -16.13 -13.75 -12.71
N GLY A 116 -15.25 -13.02 -12.03
CA GLY A 116 -14.26 -12.13 -12.65
C GLY A 116 -14.20 -10.74 -12.02
N VAL A 117 -13.54 -9.81 -12.70
CA VAL A 117 -13.45 -8.41 -12.25
C VAL A 117 -14.76 -7.70 -12.54
N GLN A 118 -15.35 -7.06 -11.53
CA GLN A 118 -16.62 -6.35 -11.68
C GLN A 118 -16.36 -4.92 -12.16
N VAL A 119 -17.12 -4.46 -13.14
CA VAL A 119 -17.02 -3.09 -13.68
C VAL A 119 -18.22 -2.27 -13.24
N LEU A 120 -17.96 -1.11 -12.63
CA LEU A 120 -18.98 -0.15 -12.21
C LEU A 120 -18.89 1.14 -13.03
N ASP A 121 -20.04 1.66 -13.45
CA ASP A 121 -20.22 3.06 -13.82
C ASP A 121 -20.63 3.86 -12.57
N VAL A 122 -19.79 4.84 -12.22
CA VAL A 122 -19.89 5.73 -11.07
C VAL A 122 -20.02 7.19 -11.53
N SER A 123 -20.66 7.41 -12.68
CA SER A 123 -21.02 8.75 -13.16
C SER A 123 -21.96 9.50 -12.20
N ASP A 124 -22.76 8.74 -11.43
CA ASP A 124 -23.48 9.21 -10.24
C ASP A 124 -22.92 8.50 -9.00
N PRO A 125 -22.04 9.15 -8.21
CA PRO A 125 -21.44 8.54 -7.02
C PRO A 125 -22.43 8.13 -5.95
N ALA A 126 -23.64 8.69 -5.93
CA ALA A 126 -24.70 8.29 -5.00
C ALA A 126 -25.39 6.98 -5.42
N HIS A 127 -25.30 6.61 -6.70
CA HIS A 127 -25.93 5.42 -7.26
C HIS A 127 -24.99 4.65 -8.21
N PRO A 128 -23.89 4.06 -7.71
CA PRO A 128 -22.96 3.28 -8.55
C PRO A 128 -23.67 2.10 -9.22
N ARG A 129 -23.40 1.85 -10.50
CA ARG A 129 -24.12 0.84 -11.29
C ARG A 129 -23.16 -0.24 -11.83
N PRO A 130 -23.38 -1.53 -11.56
CA PRO A 130 -22.64 -2.59 -12.23
C PRO A 130 -23.00 -2.64 -13.72
N THR A 131 -22.01 -2.94 -14.56
CA THR A 131 -22.14 -2.90 -16.02
C THR A 131 -21.80 -4.26 -16.64
N VAL A 132 -20.53 -4.66 -16.58
CA VAL A 132 -20.04 -5.95 -17.06
C VAL A 132 -19.12 -6.63 -16.05
N ILE A 133 -18.88 -7.92 -16.27
CA ILE A 133 -17.85 -8.69 -15.57
C ILE A 133 -16.79 -9.07 -16.59
N LEU A 134 -15.52 -8.77 -16.29
CA LEU A 134 -14.39 -9.19 -17.11
C LEU A 134 -14.00 -10.60 -16.70
N ASP A 135 -14.14 -11.56 -17.62
CA ASP A 135 -14.17 -12.99 -17.35
C ASP A 135 -13.01 -13.78 -17.98
N GLN A 136 -12.01 -13.06 -18.49
CA GLN A 136 -10.83 -13.71 -19.06
C GLN A 136 -10.07 -14.49 -17.98
N PRO A 137 -9.27 -15.51 -18.34
CA PRO A 137 -8.60 -16.39 -17.36
C PRO A 137 -7.82 -15.66 -16.27
N ALA A 138 -7.18 -14.53 -16.59
CA ALA A 138 -6.51 -13.69 -15.59
C ALA A 138 -7.47 -13.07 -14.57
N MET A 139 -8.69 -12.72 -15.01
CA MET A 139 -9.70 -12.06 -14.20
C MET A 139 -10.49 -13.07 -13.37
N VAL A 140 -10.77 -14.28 -13.86
CA VAL A 140 -11.49 -15.32 -13.10
C VAL A 140 -10.59 -16.04 -12.11
N ASN A 141 -9.29 -16.16 -12.40
CA ASN A 141 -8.33 -16.79 -11.48
C ASN A 141 -8.00 -15.93 -10.24
N GLY A 142 -8.76 -14.86 -9.96
CA GLY A 142 -8.43 -13.89 -8.94
C GLY A 142 -7.34 -12.94 -9.40
N THR A 143 -7.54 -11.64 -9.25
CA THR A 143 -6.51 -10.66 -9.63
C THR A 143 -5.51 -10.38 -8.54
N TRP A 144 -5.82 -10.76 -7.29
CA TRP A 144 -5.06 -10.38 -6.11
C TRP A 144 -4.82 -8.86 -6.12
N GLU A 145 -3.56 -8.44 -6.18
CA GLU A 145 -3.14 -7.04 -6.16
C GLU A 145 -2.67 -6.52 -7.52
N SER A 146 -2.75 -7.38 -8.53
CA SER A 146 -2.22 -7.12 -9.87
C SER A 146 -3.11 -6.22 -10.74
N LEU A 147 -4.35 -5.94 -10.33
CA LEU A 147 -5.26 -5.12 -11.13
C LEU A 147 -4.85 -3.64 -11.07
N LYS A 148 -4.36 -3.08 -12.18
CA LYS A 148 -3.87 -1.69 -12.28
C LYS A 148 -4.34 -1.00 -13.54
N VAL A 149 -4.41 0.33 -13.47
CA VAL A 149 -4.73 1.22 -14.59
C VAL A 149 -3.51 2.06 -14.97
N ASN A 150 -3.31 2.28 -16.26
CA ASN A 150 -2.52 3.40 -16.76
C ASN A 150 -3.46 4.43 -17.38
N GLU A 151 -3.61 5.59 -16.72
CA GLU A 151 -4.57 6.61 -17.14
C GLU A 151 -4.22 7.25 -18.49
N SER A 152 -2.93 7.54 -18.71
CA SER A 152 -2.45 8.20 -19.94
C SER A 152 -2.74 7.38 -21.20
N ARG A 153 -2.56 6.06 -21.11
CA ARG A 153 -2.84 5.12 -22.20
C ARG A 153 -4.27 4.58 -22.21
N GLY A 154 -5.05 4.84 -21.16
CA GLY A 154 -6.37 4.26 -20.96
C GLY A 154 -6.34 2.74 -21.04
N LEU A 155 -5.43 2.12 -20.28
CA LEU A 155 -5.27 0.68 -20.19
C LEU A 155 -5.64 0.18 -18.79
N LEU A 156 -6.39 -0.91 -18.72
CA LEU A 156 -6.55 -1.74 -17.54
C LEU A 156 -5.81 -3.05 -17.76
N ALA A 157 -4.94 -3.44 -16.83
CA ALA A 157 -4.31 -4.75 -16.86
C ALA A 157 -4.43 -5.45 -15.51
N GLY A 158 -4.52 -6.77 -15.56
CA GLY A 158 -4.41 -7.60 -14.36
C GLY A 158 -3.98 -9.01 -14.74
N THR A 159 -3.46 -9.72 -13.75
CA THR A 159 -2.92 -11.07 -13.91
C THR A 159 -3.66 -12.06 -13.04
N GLY A 160 -3.65 -13.34 -13.44
CA GLY A 160 -4.31 -14.39 -12.66
C GLY A 160 -3.44 -14.88 -11.52
N VAL A 161 -3.82 -14.54 -10.29
CA VAL A 161 -3.14 -14.83 -9.02
C VAL A 161 -4.13 -15.56 -8.08
N PRO A 162 -4.28 -16.88 -8.22
CA PRO A 162 -5.28 -17.63 -7.45
C PRO A 162 -4.95 -17.75 -5.96
N PHE A 163 -3.68 -17.79 -5.59
CA PHE A 163 -3.25 -17.90 -4.19
C PHE A 163 -1.79 -17.49 -4.02
N LEU A 164 -1.52 -16.32 -3.46
CA LEU A 164 -0.17 -15.74 -3.19
C LEU A 164 0.75 -15.57 -4.42
N PHE A 165 0.56 -16.30 -5.51
CA PHE A 165 1.27 -16.12 -6.77
C PHE A 165 0.44 -16.69 -7.93
N GLY A 166 0.80 -16.26 -9.13
CA GLY A 166 0.15 -16.58 -10.38
C GLY A 166 1.15 -16.95 -11.47
N LEU A 167 0.66 -17.65 -12.50
CA LEU A 167 1.46 -18.14 -13.61
C LEU A 167 0.93 -17.64 -14.94
N GLY A 168 1.57 -16.59 -15.47
CA GLY A 168 1.58 -16.29 -16.90
C GLY A 168 0.28 -15.87 -17.58
N TYR A 169 -0.83 -15.73 -16.85
CA TYR A 169 -2.06 -15.13 -17.37
C TYR A 169 -2.04 -13.63 -17.11
N ILE A 170 -2.26 -12.84 -18.15
CA ILE A 170 -2.45 -11.39 -18.11
C ILE A 170 -3.55 -11.02 -19.10
N SER A 171 -4.47 -10.15 -18.72
CA SER A 171 -5.45 -9.58 -19.65
C SER A 171 -5.39 -8.07 -19.61
N ILE A 172 -5.31 -7.47 -20.79
CA ILE A 172 -5.12 -6.04 -21.02
C ILE A 172 -6.33 -5.52 -21.79
N TYR A 173 -6.98 -4.50 -21.26
CA TYR A 173 -8.19 -3.91 -21.83
C TYR A 173 -7.96 -2.45 -22.19
N ASP A 174 -8.58 -2.03 -23.28
CA ASP A 174 -8.83 -0.63 -23.61
C ASP A 174 -10.03 -0.16 -22.79
N ILE A 175 -9.80 0.87 -21.98
CA ILE A 175 -10.80 1.55 -21.15
C ILE A 175 -10.98 3.02 -21.54
N ALA A 176 -10.20 3.51 -22.52
CA ALA A 176 -10.26 4.90 -22.98
C ALA A 176 -11.53 5.15 -23.80
N THR A 177 -11.95 4.16 -24.58
CA THR A 177 -13.09 4.27 -25.50
C THR A 177 -14.44 4.26 -24.76
N ASP A 178 -14.61 3.29 -23.86
CA ASP A 178 -15.77 3.14 -22.98
C ASP A 178 -15.31 2.43 -21.70
N CYS A 179 -15.12 3.19 -20.62
CA CYS A 179 -14.59 2.65 -19.38
C CYS A 179 -15.56 1.67 -18.70
N ALA A 180 -16.85 1.75 -19.01
CA ALA A 180 -17.91 0.90 -18.47
C ALA A 180 -18.04 -0.42 -19.25
N HIS A 181 -17.49 -0.50 -20.47
CA HIS A 181 -17.43 -1.73 -21.25
C HIS A 181 -16.01 -1.99 -21.80
N PRO A 182 -15.04 -2.33 -20.91
CA PRO A 182 -13.65 -2.54 -21.31
C PRO A 182 -13.50 -3.58 -22.42
N ARG A 183 -12.67 -3.28 -23.43
CA ARG A 183 -12.44 -4.16 -24.58
C ARG A 183 -11.09 -4.86 -24.48
N LEU A 184 -11.09 -6.19 -24.47
CA LEU A 184 -9.87 -6.99 -24.45
C LEU A 184 -8.99 -6.72 -25.67
N LEU A 185 -7.70 -6.48 -25.44
CA LEU A 185 -6.70 -6.19 -26.47
C LEU A 185 -5.87 -7.44 -26.82
N ASN A 186 -5.37 -8.19 -25.84
CA ASN A 186 -4.52 -9.36 -26.05
C ASN A 186 -5.30 -10.69 -26.15
N GLN A 187 -6.17 -10.83 -27.16
CA GLN A 187 -7.03 -12.02 -27.32
C GLN A 187 -6.28 -13.37 -27.42
N GLY A 188 -4.97 -13.36 -27.70
CA GLY A 188 -4.12 -14.54 -27.76
C GLY A 188 -3.24 -14.71 -26.51
N ARG A 189 -1.99 -14.25 -26.58
CA ARG A 189 -0.98 -14.46 -25.53
C ARG A 189 -1.42 -13.84 -24.21
N GLY A 190 -1.43 -14.65 -23.15
CA GLY A 190 -1.77 -14.22 -21.79
C GLY A 190 -3.25 -14.29 -21.44
N SER A 191 -4.17 -14.24 -22.41
CA SER A 191 -5.63 -14.31 -22.16
C SER A 191 -6.28 -15.57 -22.73
N LEU A 192 -5.74 -16.19 -23.77
CA LEU A 192 -6.29 -17.45 -24.28
C LEU A 192 -5.94 -18.60 -23.31
N PRO A 193 -6.91 -19.42 -22.88
CA PRO A 193 -6.64 -20.57 -22.02
C PRO A 193 -5.53 -21.46 -22.57
N GLY A 194 -4.54 -21.76 -21.73
CA GLY A 194 -3.35 -22.55 -22.11
C GLY A 194 -2.21 -21.76 -22.78
N VAL A 195 -2.44 -20.52 -23.24
CA VAL A 195 -1.42 -19.69 -23.90
C VAL A 195 -0.86 -18.65 -22.92
N ARG A 196 -0.14 -19.15 -21.92
CA ARG A 196 0.52 -18.32 -20.89
C ARG A 196 1.79 -17.65 -21.43
N ILE A 197 2.16 -16.51 -20.86
CA ILE A 197 3.48 -15.89 -21.05
C ILE A 197 4.39 -16.19 -19.85
N PRO A 198 5.73 -16.26 -20.03
CA PRO A 198 6.63 -16.78 -19.00
C PRO A 198 6.92 -15.74 -17.90
N MET A 199 5.94 -15.50 -17.03
CA MET A 199 6.08 -14.63 -15.86
C MET A 199 5.53 -15.29 -14.60
N LEU A 200 6.11 -14.91 -13.47
CA LEU A 200 5.51 -15.03 -12.14
C LEU A 200 4.86 -13.70 -11.78
N THR A 201 3.77 -13.75 -11.03
CA THR A 201 2.98 -12.56 -10.68
C THR A 201 2.31 -12.71 -9.33
N HIS A 202 2.09 -11.59 -8.64
CA HIS A 202 1.48 -11.44 -7.32
C HIS A 202 0.81 -10.06 -7.26
N GLU A 203 1.63 -9.02 -7.41
CA GLU A 203 1.22 -7.63 -7.58
C GLU A 203 1.66 -7.13 -8.97
N GLY A 204 1.21 -5.94 -9.37
CA GLY A 204 1.75 -5.28 -10.55
C GLY A 204 1.70 -3.76 -10.49
N ALA A 205 2.30 -3.12 -11.50
CA ALA A 205 2.31 -1.68 -11.69
C ALA A 205 2.63 -1.36 -13.16
N PHE A 206 2.16 -0.24 -13.68
CA PHE A 206 2.64 0.26 -14.98
C PHE A 206 3.87 1.14 -14.79
N SER A 207 4.83 1.07 -15.72
CA SER A 207 5.76 2.18 -15.93
C SER A 207 4.97 3.46 -16.25
N PRO A 208 5.47 4.66 -15.92
CA PRO A 208 4.73 5.92 -16.13
C PRO A 208 4.24 6.13 -17.56
N ASP A 209 5.02 5.72 -18.57
CA ASP A 209 4.67 5.85 -19.99
C ASP A 209 3.62 4.83 -20.47
N GLY A 210 3.24 3.87 -19.62
CA GLY A 210 2.26 2.83 -19.92
C GLY A 210 2.72 1.77 -20.93
N ASN A 211 4.01 1.73 -21.29
CA ASN A 211 4.54 0.76 -22.24
C ASN A 211 5.07 -0.51 -21.58
N THR A 212 5.25 -0.51 -20.26
CA THR A 212 5.63 -1.70 -19.50
C THR A 212 4.62 -1.94 -18.39
N TYR A 213 4.13 -3.17 -18.30
CA TYR A 213 3.45 -3.68 -17.12
C TYR A 213 4.43 -4.54 -16.33
N TRP A 214 4.69 -4.17 -15.08
CA TRP A 214 5.51 -4.92 -14.16
C TRP A 214 4.64 -5.86 -13.35
N ALA A 215 5.08 -7.12 -13.25
CA ALA A 215 4.53 -8.11 -12.36
C ALA A 215 5.61 -8.47 -11.35
N SER A 216 5.41 -8.16 -10.07
CA SER A 216 6.25 -8.70 -9.02
C SER A 216 5.70 -10.05 -8.59
N GLY A 217 6.59 -10.92 -8.15
CA GLY A 217 6.27 -12.16 -7.45
C GLY A 217 7.31 -12.32 -6.37
N GLN A 218 6.94 -12.90 -5.23
CA GLN A 218 7.75 -12.86 -3.99
C GLN A 218 9.29 -12.93 -4.17
N ILE A 219 9.83 -13.82 -5.02
CA ILE A 219 11.29 -13.88 -5.26
C ILE A 219 11.68 -13.31 -6.63
N TRP A 220 10.72 -13.15 -7.55
CA TRP A 220 10.97 -12.95 -8.97
C TRP A 220 10.01 -11.92 -9.56
N ALA A 221 10.53 -10.91 -10.23
CA ALA A 221 9.73 -9.92 -10.93
C ALA A 221 9.90 -10.07 -12.45
N SER A 222 8.91 -9.60 -13.21
CA SER A 222 8.90 -9.62 -14.67
C SER A 222 8.40 -8.29 -15.21
N ALA A 223 9.07 -7.79 -16.25
CA ALA A 223 8.64 -6.65 -17.04
C ALA A 223 8.02 -7.16 -18.34
N VAL A 224 6.76 -6.81 -18.56
CA VAL A 224 5.99 -7.17 -19.74
C VAL A 224 5.87 -5.95 -20.63
N ASP A 225 6.43 -6.02 -21.83
CA ASP A 225 6.24 -5.00 -22.84
C ASP A 225 4.79 -5.04 -23.32
N VAL A 226 4.13 -3.89 -23.20
CA VAL A 226 2.73 -3.65 -23.57
C VAL A 226 2.62 -2.40 -24.43
N ALA A 227 3.73 -1.94 -25.04
CA ALA A 227 3.71 -0.89 -26.05
C ALA A 227 2.69 -1.22 -27.17
N ASP A 228 2.72 -2.47 -27.64
CA ASP A 228 1.61 -3.12 -28.36
C ASP A 228 0.83 -4.03 -27.39
N PRO A 229 -0.29 -3.57 -26.81
CA PRO A 229 -1.05 -4.34 -25.85
C PRO A 229 -1.76 -5.55 -26.48
N ALA A 230 -1.83 -5.68 -27.82
CA ALA A 230 -2.39 -6.87 -28.46
C ALA A 230 -1.42 -8.06 -28.45
N ASN A 231 -0.12 -7.82 -28.26
CA ASN A 231 0.92 -8.85 -28.30
C ASN A 231 1.94 -8.67 -27.14
N PRO A 232 1.52 -8.87 -25.88
CA PRO A 232 2.39 -8.67 -24.73
C PRO A 232 3.54 -9.69 -24.69
N ALA A 233 4.73 -9.22 -24.35
CA ALA A 233 5.93 -10.05 -24.28
C ALA A 233 6.81 -9.71 -23.06
N VAL A 234 7.35 -10.74 -22.41
CA VAL A 234 8.26 -10.54 -21.27
C VAL A 234 9.63 -10.09 -21.80
N ILE A 235 10.06 -8.89 -21.44
CA ILE A 235 11.33 -8.28 -21.87
C ILE A 235 12.40 -8.28 -20.77
N TRP A 236 12.01 -8.47 -19.52
CA TRP A 236 12.92 -8.70 -18.42
C TRP A 236 12.28 -9.61 -17.38
N SER A 237 13.06 -10.50 -16.76
CA SER A 237 12.58 -11.37 -15.70
C SER A 237 13.74 -11.86 -14.84
N ALA A 238 13.84 -11.35 -13.62
CA ALA A 238 14.89 -11.71 -12.66
C ALA A 238 14.43 -11.38 -11.21
N PRO A 239 15.19 -11.77 -10.18
CA PRO A 239 14.94 -11.31 -8.83
C PRO A 239 15.02 -9.78 -8.70
N ALA A 240 14.08 -9.19 -7.98
CA ALA A 240 14.06 -7.75 -7.65
C ALA A 240 14.17 -7.45 -6.15
N GLY A 241 14.24 -8.50 -5.33
CA GLY A 241 14.25 -8.41 -3.87
C GLY A 241 13.65 -9.68 -3.26
N PHE A 242 13.90 -9.90 -1.97
CA PHE A 242 13.22 -10.95 -1.24
C PHE A 242 11.82 -10.48 -0.82
N ALA A 243 10.81 -11.31 -1.05
CA ALA A 243 9.40 -10.93 -0.97
C ALA A 243 9.09 -9.63 -1.73
N SER A 244 9.59 -9.48 -2.97
CA SER A 244 9.28 -8.32 -3.80
C SER A 244 7.77 -8.21 -4.03
N HIS A 245 7.24 -7.03 -3.71
CA HIS A 245 5.82 -6.73 -3.61
C HIS A 245 5.46 -5.58 -4.56
N GLY A 246 4.75 -4.57 -4.12
CA GLY A 246 4.39 -3.39 -4.89
C GLY A 246 5.53 -2.44 -5.16
N MET A 247 5.39 -1.69 -6.23
CA MET A 247 6.42 -0.77 -6.71
C MET A 247 5.82 0.51 -7.25
N ASP A 248 6.66 1.54 -7.28
CA ASP A 248 6.38 2.80 -7.94
C ASP A 248 7.65 3.35 -8.59
N PHE A 249 7.51 4.36 -9.44
CA PHE A 249 8.59 4.83 -10.30
C PHE A 249 8.80 6.34 -10.19
N THR A 250 10.02 6.78 -10.50
CA THR A 250 10.24 8.18 -10.89
C THR A 250 9.45 8.51 -12.17
N PRO A 251 9.09 9.79 -12.43
CA PRO A 251 8.25 10.14 -13.59
C PRO A 251 8.82 9.73 -14.95
N ASP A 252 10.14 9.59 -15.07
CA ASP A 252 10.83 9.15 -16.29
C ASP A 252 10.85 7.61 -16.45
N GLY A 253 10.41 6.86 -15.44
CA GLY A 253 10.39 5.39 -15.43
C GLY A 253 11.77 4.73 -15.29
N ASN A 254 12.85 5.49 -15.06
CA ASN A 254 14.22 4.98 -15.02
C ASN A 254 14.66 4.54 -13.61
N THR A 255 13.90 4.88 -12.58
CA THR A 255 14.13 4.42 -11.21
C THR A 255 12.85 3.79 -10.67
N MET A 256 12.98 2.59 -10.12
CA MET A 256 11.91 1.84 -9.47
C MET A 256 12.18 1.74 -7.97
N PHE A 257 11.15 2.02 -7.17
CA PHE A 257 11.12 1.77 -5.74
C PHE A 257 10.36 0.46 -5.51
N MET A 258 11.08 -0.64 -5.46
CA MET A 258 10.53 -1.98 -5.26
C MET A 258 10.40 -2.25 -3.76
N SER A 259 9.17 -2.41 -3.28
CA SER A 259 8.92 -2.81 -1.90
C SER A 259 9.24 -4.30 -1.73
N THR A 260 9.77 -4.67 -0.57
CA THR A 260 10.32 -5.99 -0.28
C THR A 260 9.96 -6.41 1.14
N ALA A 261 10.39 -7.60 1.59
CA ALA A 261 10.34 -7.93 3.01
C ALA A 261 11.11 -6.87 3.82
N ALA A 262 10.40 -6.23 4.74
CA ALA A 262 10.92 -5.24 5.67
C ALA A 262 11.83 -4.18 5.01
N GLY A 263 11.40 -3.59 3.89
CA GLY A 263 12.17 -2.55 3.23
C GLY A 263 11.85 -2.26 1.77
N VAL A 264 12.69 -1.44 1.17
CA VAL A 264 12.61 -1.01 -0.23
C VAL A 264 13.98 -1.09 -0.92
N ASN A 265 13.99 -1.62 -2.14
CA ASN A 265 15.11 -1.56 -3.07
C ASN A 265 14.88 -0.48 -4.13
N VAL A 266 15.88 0.38 -4.34
CA VAL A 266 15.88 1.40 -5.39
C VAL A 266 16.67 0.86 -6.59
N LEU A 267 15.97 0.52 -7.67
CA LEU A 267 16.51 -0.20 -8.82
C LEU A 267 16.53 0.70 -10.07
N ASP A 268 17.61 0.60 -10.85
CA ASP A 268 17.72 1.25 -12.16
C ASP A 268 17.01 0.44 -13.23
N THR A 269 15.93 0.99 -13.77
CA THR A 269 15.10 0.35 -14.80
C THR A 269 15.40 0.87 -16.21
N THR A 270 16.42 1.71 -16.40
CA THR A 270 16.70 2.40 -17.67
C THR A 270 16.81 1.43 -18.85
N ALA A 271 17.50 0.30 -18.68
CA ALA A 271 17.66 -0.70 -19.75
C ALA A 271 16.32 -1.34 -20.18
N VAL A 272 15.39 -1.53 -19.24
CA VAL A 272 14.04 -2.00 -19.53
C VAL A 272 13.23 -0.87 -20.15
N GLN A 273 13.30 0.35 -19.60
CA GLN A 273 12.56 1.51 -20.09
C GLN A 273 12.96 1.89 -21.53
N SER A 274 14.24 1.77 -21.89
CA SER A 274 14.78 2.07 -23.22
C SER A 274 14.75 0.90 -24.20
N ARG A 275 14.23 -0.27 -23.80
CA ARG A 275 14.20 -1.50 -24.62
C ARG A 275 15.61 -1.86 -25.13
N ALA A 276 16.61 -1.84 -24.24
CA ALA A 276 18.02 -1.97 -24.61
C ALA A 276 18.37 -3.29 -25.35
N ALA A 277 17.58 -4.34 -25.18
CA ALA A 277 17.72 -5.62 -25.87
C ALA A 277 16.40 -6.04 -26.55
N PRO A 278 16.01 -5.40 -27.66
CA PRO A 278 14.70 -5.64 -28.28
C PRO A 278 14.59 -7.10 -28.74
N GLY A 279 13.42 -7.71 -28.51
CA GLY A 279 13.15 -9.10 -28.85
C GLY A 279 13.84 -10.15 -27.97
N THR A 280 14.54 -9.75 -26.91
CA THR A 280 15.20 -10.64 -25.94
C THR A 280 14.63 -10.42 -24.55
N THR A 281 14.45 -11.50 -23.78
CA THR A 281 14.18 -11.40 -22.34
C THR A 281 15.50 -11.27 -21.59
N MET A 282 15.71 -10.14 -20.92
CA MET A 282 16.86 -9.93 -20.03
C MET A 282 16.64 -10.66 -18.70
N HIS A 283 17.69 -11.27 -18.18
CA HIS A 283 17.67 -12.02 -16.91
C HIS A 283 18.71 -11.52 -15.91
N GLN A 284 19.42 -10.44 -16.25
CA GLN A 284 20.37 -9.79 -15.38
C GLN A 284 19.63 -9.04 -14.26
N LEU A 285 20.20 -9.05 -13.06
CA LEU A 285 19.75 -8.19 -11.98
C LEU A 285 19.84 -6.72 -12.43
N LEU A 286 18.80 -5.95 -12.11
CA LEU A 286 18.83 -4.51 -12.33
C LEU A 286 19.88 -3.86 -11.40
N PRO A 287 20.62 -2.84 -11.85
CA PRO A 287 21.56 -2.13 -10.98
C PRO A 287 20.85 -1.54 -9.76
N LEU A 288 21.40 -1.80 -8.58
CA LEU A 288 20.90 -1.23 -7.32
C LEU A 288 21.46 0.20 -7.17
N ARG A 289 20.57 1.19 -7.05
CA ARG A 289 20.93 2.59 -6.74
C ARG A 289 21.00 2.84 -5.23
N GLY A 290 20.20 2.11 -4.45
CA GLY A 290 20.15 2.16 -3.00
C GLY A 290 19.14 1.18 -2.43
N TYR A 291 19.06 1.07 -1.12
CA TYR A 291 18.09 0.23 -0.42
C TYR A 291 17.86 0.77 0.99
N ARG A 292 16.71 0.53 1.61
CA ARG A 292 16.51 0.74 3.05
C ARG A 292 15.66 -0.38 3.62
N HIS A 293 16.11 -0.95 4.74
CA HIS A 293 15.42 -2.00 5.46
C HIS A 293 15.19 -1.57 6.90
N TRP A 294 14.14 -2.12 7.50
CA TRP A 294 13.71 -1.82 8.86
C TRP A 294 13.31 -3.06 9.65
N HIS A 295 13.08 -2.91 10.95
CA HIS A 295 12.58 -3.98 11.82
C HIS A 295 11.11 -3.81 12.22
N ASP A 296 10.61 -2.59 12.22
CA ASP A 296 9.24 -2.26 12.58
C ASP A 296 8.32 -2.41 11.37
N GLY A 297 7.79 -3.62 11.20
CA GLY A 297 7.07 -4.08 10.00
C GLY A 297 7.62 -5.42 9.52
N LEU A 298 6.89 -6.10 8.63
CA LEU A 298 7.30 -7.40 8.09
C LEU A 298 7.39 -7.42 6.56
N ILE A 299 6.33 -6.97 5.88
CA ILE A 299 6.29 -6.88 4.42
C ILE A 299 5.86 -5.47 4.06
N SER A 300 6.62 -4.87 3.17
CA SER A 300 6.30 -3.57 2.60
C SER A 300 5.39 -3.77 1.40
N GLN A 301 4.14 -3.33 1.48
CA GLN A 301 3.13 -3.44 0.45
C GLN A 301 3.59 -2.76 -0.83
N HIS A 302 3.73 -1.44 -0.79
CA HIS A 302 4.02 -0.64 -1.98
C HIS A 302 4.65 0.69 -1.61
N SER A 303 5.14 1.38 -2.62
CA SER A 303 5.76 2.69 -2.49
C SER A 303 4.94 3.75 -3.23
N ILE A 304 5.08 5.01 -2.83
CA ILE A 304 4.52 6.18 -3.53
C ILE A 304 5.58 7.27 -3.59
N TYR A 305 6.08 7.53 -4.80
CA TYR A 305 7.00 8.62 -5.10
C TYR A 305 6.24 9.94 -5.21
N VAL A 306 6.70 10.95 -4.47
CA VAL A 306 6.17 12.32 -4.49
C VAL A 306 7.29 13.34 -4.46
N THR A 307 6.95 14.62 -4.61
CA THR A 307 7.87 15.73 -4.35
C THR A 307 7.26 16.76 -3.39
N TYR A 308 8.10 17.31 -2.51
CA TYR A 308 7.77 18.47 -1.67
C TYR A 308 8.69 19.63 -2.06
N GLY A 309 8.13 20.69 -2.64
CA GLY A 309 8.90 21.82 -3.16
C GLY A 309 9.94 21.41 -4.21
N GLY A 310 9.69 20.33 -4.97
CA GLY A 310 10.63 19.74 -5.92
C GLY A 310 11.63 18.75 -5.31
N THR A 311 11.69 18.60 -3.98
CA THR A 311 12.54 17.61 -3.31
C THR A 311 11.85 16.24 -3.30
N PRO A 312 12.48 15.18 -3.84
CA PRO A 312 11.90 13.83 -3.85
C PRO A 312 11.67 13.27 -2.45
N HIS A 313 10.50 12.66 -2.25
CA HIS A 313 10.16 11.90 -1.05
C HIS A 313 9.47 10.58 -1.44
N LEU A 314 9.48 9.63 -0.53
CA LEU A 314 8.89 8.32 -0.72
C LEU A 314 8.01 7.97 0.49
N PHE A 315 6.74 7.68 0.24
CA PHE A 315 5.94 6.92 1.20
C PHE A 315 6.17 5.44 0.93
N ASN A 316 6.42 4.65 1.96
CA ASN A 316 6.43 3.20 1.86
C ASN A 316 5.47 2.63 2.90
N ILE A 317 4.54 1.81 2.44
CA ILE A 317 3.42 1.32 3.23
C ILE A 317 3.70 -0.14 3.57
N ASP A 318 3.59 -0.53 4.85
CA ASP A 318 3.67 -1.94 5.26
C ASP A 318 2.27 -2.60 5.30
N GLU A 319 2.19 -3.89 4.97
CA GLU A 319 0.97 -4.73 4.99
C GLU A 319 0.89 -5.63 6.25
N PHE A 320 2.03 -5.83 6.91
CA PHE A 320 2.18 -6.75 8.03
C PHE A 320 3.16 -6.23 9.08
N GLY A 321 3.01 -6.72 10.32
CA GLY A 321 3.84 -6.34 11.46
C GLY A 321 3.57 -4.93 12.01
N SER A 322 2.48 -4.29 11.57
CA SER A 322 1.96 -2.95 11.85
C SER A 322 2.99 -1.83 11.92
N GLY A 323 3.99 -1.95 11.04
CA GLY A 323 5.02 -0.96 10.74
C GLY A 323 4.52 0.31 10.04
N GLY A 324 3.20 0.44 9.81
CA GLY A 324 2.53 1.64 9.36
C GLY A 324 3.01 2.17 8.01
N VAL A 325 3.04 3.49 7.85
CA VAL A 325 3.55 4.15 6.65
C VAL A 325 4.81 4.92 6.98
N LYS A 326 5.93 4.60 6.33
CA LYS A 326 7.20 5.30 6.48
C LYS A 326 7.34 6.38 5.42
N ILE A 327 7.79 7.56 5.83
CA ILE A 327 8.08 8.67 4.93
C ILE A 327 9.59 8.87 4.90
N PHE A 328 10.17 8.85 3.70
CA PHE A 328 11.59 9.08 3.49
C PHE A 328 11.83 10.34 2.67
N ASP A 329 12.88 11.09 3.03
CA ASP A 329 13.56 11.97 2.08
C ASP A 329 14.29 11.07 1.07
N ALA A 330 14.05 11.32 -0.22
CA ALA A 330 14.61 10.58 -1.33
C ALA A 330 15.48 11.47 -2.23
N GLY A 331 16.01 12.58 -1.71
CA GLY A 331 16.88 13.50 -2.45
C GLY A 331 18.21 12.86 -2.87
N ASP A 332 18.68 11.88 -2.11
CA ASP A 332 19.75 10.96 -2.48
C ASP A 332 19.20 9.52 -2.52
N LEU A 333 19.12 8.94 -3.72
CA LEU A 333 18.59 7.58 -3.91
C LEU A 333 19.46 6.49 -3.27
N GLY A 334 20.76 6.77 -3.06
CA GLY A 334 21.65 5.87 -2.32
C GLY A 334 21.45 5.96 -0.80
N ASP A 335 20.85 7.06 -0.34
CA ASP A 335 20.62 7.36 1.06
C ASP A 335 19.21 7.86 1.39
N LEU A 336 18.20 6.98 1.31
CA LEU A 336 16.86 7.35 1.77
C LEU A 336 16.87 7.56 3.29
N ARG A 337 16.40 8.72 3.75
CA ARG A 337 16.43 9.11 5.18
C ARG A 337 15.03 9.15 5.73
N LEU A 338 14.77 8.36 6.77
CA LEU A 338 13.48 8.33 7.44
C LEU A 338 13.17 9.72 8.04
N ARG A 339 12.00 10.25 7.71
CA ARG A 339 11.47 11.53 8.20
C ARG A 339 10.46 11.29 9.32
N THR A 340 9.50 10.41 9.08
CA THR A 340 8.49 10.04 10.07
C THR A 340 7.85 8.69 9.74
N THR A 341 7.12 8.15 10.70
CA THR A 341 6.28 6.97 10.53
C THR A 341 4.86 7.27 11.00
N ILE A 342 3.88 6.95 10.16
CA ILE A 342 2.45 7.03 10.48
C ILE A 342 2.02 5.72 11.12
N LYS A 343 1.56 5.78 12.37
CA LYS A 343 0.93 4.67 13.09
C LYS A 343 -0.34 5.15 13.80
N LEU A 344 -1.30 4.24 13.96
CA LEU A 344 -2.46 4.43 14.83
C LEU A 344 -2.12 3.95 16.25
N GLU A 345 -2.86 4.42 17.26
CA GLU A 345 -2.65 3.98 18.65
C GLU A 345 -2.72 2.45 18.81
N ILE A 346 -3.65 1.78 18.12
CA ILE A 346 -3.79 0.31 18.17
C ILE A 346 -2.56 -0.45 17.63
N ASN A 347 -1.66 0.22 16.89
CA ASN A 347 -0.43 -0.36 16.34
C ASN A 347 0.79 -0.20 17.23
N LEU A 348 0.65 0.51 18.35
CA LEU A 348 1.78 0.73 19.25
C LEU A 348 2.08 -0.53 20.08
N PRO A 349 3.36 -0.83 20.37
CA PRO A 349 3.75 -2.07 21.06
C PRO A 349 2.99 -2.35 22.36
N GLN A 350 2.70 -1.30 23.13
CA GLN A 350 1.96 -1.38 24.40
C GLN A 350 0.47 -1.73 24.27
N ASN A 351 -0.08 -1.69 23.05
CA ASN A 351 -1.50 -1.97 22.77
C ASN A 351 -1.69 -3.30 22.00
N LEU A 352 -0.63 -4.09 21.81
CA LEU A 352 -0.68 -5.30 21.00
C LEU A 352 -1.51 -6.44 21.65
N ASP A 353 -1.72 -6.39 22.96
CA ASP A 353 -2.69 -7.22 23.68
C ASP A 353 -4.12 -6.90 23.22
N ARG A 354 -4.50 -5.61 23.18
CA ARG A 354 -5.79 -5.13 22.67
C ARG A 354 -5.95 -5.39 21.19
N TRP A 355 -4.88 -5.21 20.41
CA TRP A 355 -4.83 -5.59 19.00
C TRP A 355 -5.20 -7.07 18.84
N ALA A 356 -4.51 -7.96 19.57
CA ALA A 356 -4.69 -9.40 19.44
C ALA A 356 -6.09 -9.83 19.89
N ALA A 357 -6.57 -9.29 21.01
CA ALA A 357 -7.90 -9.59 21.53
C ALA A 357 -8.99 -9.18 20.54
N SER A 358 -8.95 -7.94 20.04
CA SER A 358 -10.01 -7.39 19.20
C SER A 358 -9.95 -7.82 17.74
N ALA A 359 -8.77 -8.11 17.17
CA ALA A 359 -8.63 -8.66 15.82
C ALA A 359 -8.89 -10.19 15.76
N SER A 360 -8.95 -10.86 16.92
CA SER A 360 -9.17 -12.31 16.98
C SER A 360 -10.46 -12.73 16.27
N SER A 361 -10.43 -13.89 15.60
CA SER A 361 -11.55 -14.45 14.81
C SER A 361 -12.02 -13.61 13.61
N SER A 362 -11.30 -12.56 13.22
CA SER A 362 -11.56 -11.78 12.00
C SER A 362 -10.48 -12.02 10.92
N GLY A 363 -9.82 -13.18 10.98
CA GLY A 363 -8.93 -13.66 9.91
C GLY A 363 -7.46 -13.24 9.99
N ALA A 364 -6.77 -13.27 8.85
CA ALA A 364 -5.32 -13.06 8.76
C ALA A 364 -4.87 -11.62 9.05
N PHE A 365 -5.66 -10.61 8.68
CA PHE A 365 -5.32 -9.19 8.80
C PHE A 365 -6.06 -8.55 9.97
N GLY A 366 -5.32 -7.86 10.84
CA GLY A 366 -5.86 -7.05 11.93
C GLY A 366 -5.96 -5.57 11.54
N TYR A 367 -5.27 -4.73 12.30
CA TYR A 367 -5.26 -3.28 12.14
C TYR A 367 -4.03 -2.80 11.35
N GLU A 368 -3.80 -3.37 10.18
CA GLU A 368 -2.59 -3.12 9.36
C GLU A 368 -2.88 -2.07 8.28
N SER A 369 -1.90 -1.20 7.97
CA SER A 369 -1.94 -0.45 6.71
C SER A 369 -1.85 -1.43 5.53
N HIS A 370 -2.23 -0.99 4.33
CA HIS A 370 -2.10 -1.84 3.14
C HIS A 370 -1.77 -0.99 1.90
N TYR A 371 -2.77 -0.56 1.15
CA TYR A 371 -2.55 0.44 0.09
C TYR A 371 -2.88 1.85 0.58
N CYS A 372 -2.09 2.79 0.12
CA CYS A 372 -2.39 4.20 0.21
C CYS A 372 -2.39 4.88 -1.16
N SER A 373 -2.91 6.09 -1.20
CA SER A 373 -2.76 7.02 -2.32
C SER A 373 -2.64 8.44 -1.80
N VAL A 374 -1.98 9.29 -2.59
CA VAL A 374 -1.89 10.72 -2.33
C VAL A 374 -2.84 11.48 -3.25
N ASP A 375 -3.34 12.61 -2.78
CA ASP A 375 -4.19 13.48 -3.59
C ASP A 375 -3.44 14.16 -4.74
N SER A 376 -2.11 14.31 -4.60
CA SER A 376 -1.22 14.76 -5.67
C SER A 376 0.19 14.22 -5.46
N ARG A 377 0.89 13.89 -6.55
CA ARG A 377 2.32 13.53 -6.51
C ARG A 377 3.24 14.74 -6.32
N GLU A 378 2.73 15.96 -6.53
CA GLU A 378 3.46 17.21 -6.29
C GLU A 378 2.82 17.97 -5.13
N ASN A 379 3.56 18.13 -4.04
CA ASN A 379 3.10 18.73 -2.79
C ASN A 379 1.77 18.08 -2.33
N PRO A 380 1.78 16.80 -1.95
CA PRO A 380 0.59 16.14 -1.42
C PRO A 380 0.08 16.89 -0.20
N GLN A 381 -1.25 17.01 -0.09
CA GLN A 381 -1.90 17.55 1.09
C GLN A 381 -2.49 16.45 1.96
N ALA A 382 -2.99 15.40 1.32
CA ALA A 382 -3.62 14.27 1.97
C ALA A 382 -3.05 12.94 1.47
N LEU A 383 -2.89 12.00 2.41
CA LEU A 383 -2.65 10.59 2.16
C LEU A 383 -3.87 9.82 2.66
N ALA A 384 -4.52 9.05 1.79
CA ALA A 384 -5.60 8.15 2.18
C ALA A 384 -5.11 6.70 2.10
N CYS A 385 -5.41 5.91 3.12
CA CYS A 385 -4.97 4.53 3.24
C CYS A 385 -6.15 3.60 3.53
N GLY A 386 -6.18 2.45 2.85
CA GLY A 386 -6.85 1.27 3.36
C GLY A 386 -6.02 0.72 4.53
N TRP A 387 -6.66 0.55 5.68
CA TRP A 387 -6.02 0.12 6.91
C TRP A 387 -6.73 -1.10 7.52
N ALA A 388 -7.00 -2.09 6.67
CA ALA A 388 -7.65 -3.35 7.02
C ALA A 388 -8.87 -3.13 7.94
N GLN A 389 -8.87 -3.67 9.17
CA GLN A 389 -9.98 -3.54 10.13
C GLN A 389 -10.13 -2.14 10.74
N SER A 390 -9.12 -1.29 10.62
CA SER A 390 -9.21 0.14 10.95
C SER A 390 -9.95 0.92 9.86
N GLY A 391 -10.42 0.30 8.78
CA GLY A 391 -11.16 0.97 7.73
C GLY A 391 -10.28 1.86 6.84
N ILE A 392 -10.83 2.99 6.40
CA ILE A 392 -10.13 4.00 5.60
C ILE A 392 -9.62 5.10 6.52
N ARG A 393 -8.34 5.46 6.38
CA ARG A 393 -7.66 6.49 7.19
C ARG A 393 -7.15 7.59 6.28
N VAL A 394 -7.36 8.86 6.64
CA VAL A 394 -6.90 10.01 5.87
C VAL A 394 -6.04 10.90 6.74
N PHE A 395 -4.82 11.17 6.28
CA PHE A 395 -3.79 11.91 7.00
C PHE A 395 -3.45 13.22 6.31
N ASP A 396 -3.25 14.27 7.10
CA ASP A 396 -2.66 15.53 6.69
C ASP A 396 -1.15 15.34 6.53
N VAL A 397 -0.67 15.43 5.29
CA VAL A 397 0.74 15.20 4.95
C VAL A 397 1.38 16.43 4.31
N ARG A 398 0.79 17.62 4.47
CA ARG A 398 1.36 18.88 3.94
C ARG A 398 2.76 19.15 4.47
N ASP A 399 3.01 18.75 5.70
CA ASP A 399 4.32 18.75 6.33
C ASP A 399 4.74 17.31 6.62
N PRO A 400 5.75 16.77 5.93
CA PRO A 400 6.18 15.37 6.08
C PRO A 400 6.78 15.08 7.48
N ASP A 401 7.10 16.10 8.29
CA ASP A 401 7.58 15.91 9.65
C ASP A 401 6.46 16.01 10.70
N ASN A 402 5.28 16.52 10.32
CA ASN A 402 4.17 16.80 11.23
C ASN A 402 2.85 16.23 10.69
N VAL A 403 2.81 14.91 10.55
CA VAL A 403 1.62 14.19 10.08
C VAL A 403 0.60 14.01 11.18
N ARG A 404 -0.69 14.17 10.85
CA ARG A 404 -1.83 13.89 11.74
C ARG A 404 -2.97 13.23 11.00
N GLU A 405 -3.78 12.45 11.69
CA GLU A 405 -5.05 11.97 11.13
C GLU A 405 -6.03 13.15 11.02
N MET A 406 -6.74 13.24 9.90
CA MET A 406 -7.74 14.29 9.66
C MET A 406 -9.15 13.75 9.46
N ALA A 407 -9.30 12.51 8.99
CA ALA A 407 -10.58 11.86 8.79
C ALA A 407 -10.41 10.33 8.79
N TYR A 408 -11.48 9.60 9.10
CA TYR A 408 -11.51 8.15 8.95
C TYR A 408 -12.93 7.65 8.69
N PHE A 409 -13.03 6.53 7.99
CA PHE A 409 -14.29 5.83 7.74
C PHE A 409 -14.11 4.33 7.94
N ASN A 410 -14.77 3.76 8.93
CA ASN A 410 -14.82 2.31 9.10
C ASN A 410 -16.24 1.83 8.75
N PRO A 411 -16.41 1.07 7.65
CA PRO A 411 -17.73 0.77 7.16
C PRO A 411 -18.53 -0.11 8.13
N PRO A 412 -19.87 -0.13 8.02
CA PRO A 412 -20.70 -1.06 8.77
C PRO A 412 -20.22 -2.51 8.68
N ALA A 413 -20.05 -3.17 9.82
CA ALA A 413 -19.74 -4.59 9.88
C ALA A 413 -20.83 -5.45 9.20
N GLN A 414 -20.44 -6.52 8.53
CA GLN A 414 -21.32 -7.40 7.74
C GLN A 414 -21.58 -8.75 8.42
N THR A 415 -21.57 -8.77 9.77
CA THR A 415 -21.76 -9.97 10.58
C THR A 415 -22.91 -10.85 10.08
N GLY A 416 -22.62 -12.12 9.77
CA GLY A 416 -23.58 -13.11 9.31
C GLY A 416 -23.88 -13.10 7.81
N LYS A 417 -23.19 -12.28 7.00
CA LYS A 417 -23.35 -12.25 5.54
C LYS A 417 -22.33 -13.10 4.76
N ASN A 418 -21.58 -13.98 5.41
CA ASN A 418 -20.48 -14.75 4.80
C ASN A 418 -20.90 -15.45 3.48
N ASP A 419 -22.08 -16.08 3.44
CA ASP A 419 -22.57 -16.80 2.26
C ASP A 419 -23.06 -15.89 1.12
N GLN A 420 -23.25 -14.59 1.40
CA GLN A 420 -23.75 -13.60 0.44
C GLN A 420 -22.61 -12.86 -0.28
N LEU A 421 -21.37 -13.01 0.20
CA LEU A 421 -20.22 -12.24 -0.26
C LEU A 421 -19.15 -13.16 -0.89
N PRO A 422 -19.46 -13.85 -2.01
CA PRO A 422 -18.58 -14.88 -2.53
C PRO A 422 -17.23 -14.35 -3.03
N ASN A 423 -17.17 -13.06 -3.41
CA ASN A 423 -15.97 -12.38 -3.87
C ASN A 423 -15.22 -11.65 -2.74
N SER A 424 -15.70 -11.64 -1.49
CA SER A 424 -14.99 -11.02 -0.36
C SER A 424 -13.73 -11.79 0.01
N GLN A 425 -12.57 -11.13 -0.04
CA GLN A 425 -11.30 -11.69 0.44
C GLN A 425 -11.33 -11.97 1.94
N HIS A 426 -11.99 -11.11 2.72
CA HIS A 426 -12.16 -11.31 4.15
C HIS A 426 -12.87 -12.63 4.44
N VAL A 427 -13.96 -12.93 3.71
CA VAL A 427 -14.67 -14.22 3.80
C VAL A 427 -13.77 -15.41 3.42
N ARG A 428 -12.94 -15.29 2.38
CA ARG A 428 -12.15 -16.42 1.86
C ARG A 428 -10.89 -16.70 2.65
N PHE A 429 -10.16 -15.67 3.04
CA PHE A 429 -8.87 -15.81 3.71
C PHE A 429 -9.00 -15.72 5.23
N GLY A 430 -10.10 -15.19 5.76
CA GLY A 430 -10.31 -15.10 7.18
C GLY A 430 -10.57 -16.45 7.89
N GLY A 431 -10.99 -17.48 7.15
CA GLY A 431 -11.16 -18.83 7.68
C GLY A 431 -9.88 -19.70 7.64
N ILE A 432 -8.81 -19.25 6.98
CA ILE A 432 -7.60 -20.05 6.72
C ILE A 432 -6.52 -19.82 7.80
N VAL A 433 -6.58 -18.70 8.52
CA VAL A 433 -5.55 -18.28 9.49
C VAL A 433 -6.21 -17.89 10.81
N VAL A 434 -6.15 -18.77 11.81
CA VAL A 434 -6.54 -18.47 13.21
C VAL A 434 -5.44 -19.01 14.13
N PRO A 435 -4.75 -18.16 14.93
CA PRO A 435 -4.96 -16.72 15.15
C PRO A 435 -4.43 -15.81 14.00
N PRO A 436 -4.79 -14.51 13.97
CA PRO A 436 -4.28 -13.57 12.97
C PRO A 436 -2.75 -13.57 12.94
N ALA A 437 -2.15 -14.01 11.83
CA ALA A 437 -0.70 -14.11 11.71
C ALA A 437 -0.04 -12.75 11.41
N SER A 438 -0.83 -11.73 11.06
CA SER A 438 -0.35 -10.47 10.51
C SER A 438 0.65 -9.72 11.39
N SER A 439 0.40 -9.69 12.70
CA SER A 439 1.29 -9.07 13.69
C SER A 439 1.92 -10.11 14.63
N ALA A 440 2.04 -11.38 14.21
CA ALA A 440 2.59 -12.43 15.08
C ALA A 440 4.04 -12.13 15.53
N ILE A 441 4.85 -11.56 14.64
CA ILE A 441 6.24 -11.20 14.95
C ILE A 441 6.30 -9.99 15.87
N SER A 442 5.50 -8.94 15.63
CA SER A 442 5.47 -7.76 16.49
C SER A 442 4.95 -8.09 17.89
N ILE A 443 3.93 -8.95 18.00
CA ILE A 443 3.46 -9.50 19.28
C ILE A 443 4.59 -10.25 20.00
N ALA A 444 5.29 -11.16 19.30
CA ALA A 444 6.40 -11.92 19.89
C ALA A 444 7.54 -11.00 20.37
N GLN A 445 7.92 -10.00 19.58
CA GLN A 445 8.91 -8.98 19.98
C GLN A 445 8.44 -8.19 21.20
N SER A 446 7.16 -7.82 21.26
CA SER A 446 6.58 -7.08 22.40
C SER A 446 6.60 -7.89 23.70
N ILE A 447 6.32 -9.20 23.63
CA ILE A 447 6.48 -10.14 24.76
C ILE A 447 7.95 -10.24 25.19
N LEU A 448 8.87 -10.44 24.24
CA LEU A 448 10.30 -10.56 24.52
C LEU A 448 10.88 -9.29 25.17
N ASN A 449 10.36 -8.13 24.78
CA ASN A 449 10.75 -6.83 25.34
C ASN A 449 9.99 -6.48 26.64
N GLY A 450 9.09 -7.35 27.11
CA GLY A 450 8.36 -7.19 28.38
C GLY A 450 7.26 -6.13 28.35
N HIS A 451 6.79 -5.72 27.16
CA HIS A 451 5.74 -4.71 27.02
C HIS A 451 4.33 -5.26 27.22
N ILE A 452 4.11 -6.56 27.02
CA ILE A 452 2.81 -7.24 27.18
C ILE A 452 2.97 -8.62 27.82
N ASN A 453 1.95 -9.09 28.56
CA ASN A 453 1.88 -10.44 29.10
C ASN A 453 1.11 -11.35 28.11
N GLY A 454 1.70 -12.49 27.72
CA GLY A 454 1.11 -13.39 26.72
C GLY A 454 -0.21 -14.06 27.12
N ASP A 455 -0.59 -13.99 28.40
CA ASP A 455 -1.82 -14.60 28.94
C ASP A 455 -3.09 -13.84 28.53
N ASP A 456 -2.99 -12.54 28.21
CA ASP A 456 -4.12 -11.67 27.84
C ASP A 456 -4.52 -11.80 26.35
N ILE A 457 -3.79 -12.61 25.58
CA ILE A 457 -3.98 -12.80 24.12
C ILE A 457 -5.11 -13.80 23.82
N VAL A 458 -5.49 -14.63 24.81
CA VAL A 458 -6.39 -15.77 24.59
C VAL A 458 -7.84 -15.37 24.89
N ARG A 459 -8.67 -15.36 23.85
CA ARG A 459 -10.14 -15.35 23.94
C ARG A 459 -10.62 -16.60 24.69
N ASP A 460 -11.49 -16.46 25.70
CA ASP A 460 -12.11 -17.50 26.54
C ASP A 460 -12.62 -18.75 25.78
N GLY A 461 -11.71 -19.61 25.32
CA GLY A 461 -11.96 -20.96 24.78
C GLY A 461 -12.92 -21.08 23.58
N ARG A 462 -13.38 -19.97 22.97
CA ARG A 462 -14.31 -19.99 21.84
C ARG A 462 -13.56 -19.77 20.53
N ILE A 463 -13.36 -20.86 19.79
CA ILE A 463 -13.10 -20.79 18.34
C ILE A 463 -14.40 -20.27 17.71
N ILE A 464 -14.55 -18.95 17.64
CA ILE A 464 -15.60 -18.34 16.82
C ILE A 464 -15.10 -18.47 15.39
N GLY A 465 -15.88 -19.12 14.53
CA GLY A 465 -15.63 -19.11 13.09
C GLY A 465 -15.55 -17.67 12.58
N LEU A 466 -15.02 -17.49 11.37
CA LEU A 466 -14.81 -16.18 10.76
C LEU A 466 -15.99 -15.22 10.98
N ASP A 467 -15.74 -14.14 11.74
CA ASP A 467 -16.72 -13.14 12.12
C ASP A 467 -16.49 -11.84 11.36
N LEU A 468 -17.45 -11.46 10.52
CA LEU A 468 -17.43 -10.20 9.74
C LEU A 468 -17.84 -8.99 10.61
N SER A 469 -17.37 -8.94 11.85
CA SER A 469 -17.65 -7.89 12.83
C SER A 469 -16.77 -6.64 12.66
N ALA A 470 -15.80 -6.73 11.74
CA ALA A 470 -15.10 -5.63 11.07
C ALA A 470 -14.93 -6.01 9.58
N ASP A 471 -14.50 -5.07 8.74
CA ASP A 471 -14.25 -5.31 7.31
C ASP A 471 -12.75 -5.11 7.01
N TRP A 472 -12.25 -5.72 5.93
CA TRP A 472 -10.90 -5.48 5.43
C TRP A 472 -10.92 -4.45 4.30
N CYS A 473 -10.56 -3.22 4.64
CA CYS A 473 -10.37 -2.14 3.67
C CYS A 473 -8.91 -2.09 3.21
N MET A 474 -8.60 -2.78 2.10
CA MET A 474 -7.22 -2.98 1.64
C MET A 474 -6.95 -2.34 0.27
N SER A 475 -7.99 -2.03 -0.51
CA SER A 475 -7.83 -1.42 -1.83
C SER A 475 -7.22 -0.02 -1.72
N PRO A 476 -6.38 0.40 -2.70
CA PRO A 476 -5.94 1.78 -2.79
C PRO A 476 -7.16 2.71 -2.85
N PRO A 477 -7.26 3.70 -1.95
CA PRO A 477 -8.22 4.78 -2.10
C PRO A 477 -7.90 5.61 -3.35
N GLU A 478 -8.87 6.33 -3.90
CA GLU A 478 -8.63 7.28 -4.99
C GLU A 478 -9.33 8.61 -4.72
N PHE A 479 -8.57 9.70 -4.75
CA PHE A 479 -9.10 11.06 -4.64
C PHE A 479 -9.77 11.50 -5.95
N ARG A 480 -10.99 12.03 -5.83
CA ARG A 480 -11.82 12.59 -6.92
C ARG A 480 -12.44 13.91 -6.47
N GLY A 481 -11.63 14.97 -6.44
CA GLY A 481 -12.04 16.25 -5.85
C GLY A 481 -12.21 16.10 -4.34
N ASP A 482 -13.40 16.39 -3.81
CA ASP A 482 -13.77 16.16 -2.41
C ASP A 482 -14.24 14.72 -2.12
N LEU A 483 -14.35 13.88 -3.15
CA LEU A 483 -14.69 12.48 -3.02
C LEU A 483 -13.46 11.60 -2.86
N LEU A 484 -13.63 10.50 -2.13
CA LEU A 484 -12.68 9.42 -1.99
C LEU A 484 -13.38 8.11 -2.39
N TYR A 485 -12.91 7.51 -3.47
CA TYR A 485 -13.38 6.22 -3.96
C TYR A 485 -12.60 5.13 -3.25
N VAL A 486 -13.30 4.20 -2.61
CA VAL A 486 -12.69 3.14 -1.80
C VAL A 486 -13.40 1.83 -2.03
N THR A 487 -12.70 0.73 -1.78
CA THR A 487 -13.28 -0.60 -1.81
C THR A 487 -12.82 -1.39 -0.59
N CYS A 488 -13.78 -1.96 0.14
CA CYS A 488 -13.50 -2.89 1.24
C CYS A 488 -14.08 -4.27 0.89
N SER A 489 -13.51 -5.32 1.49
CA SER A 489 -13.78 -6.71 1.10
C SER A 489 -15.26 -7.07 1.24
N ASP A 490 -15.91 -6.68 2.34
CA ASP A 490 -17.29 -7.04 2.65
C ASP A 490 -18.30 -5.99 2.20
N ASN A 491 -17.94 -4.71 2.29
CA ASN A 491 -18.81 -3.60 1.92
C ASN A 491 -18.72 -3.23 0.43
N GLY A 492 -17.82 -3.82 -0.34
CA GLY A 492 -17.62 -3.52 -1.74
C GLY A 492 -17.15 -2.08 -1.98
N PHE A 493 -17.56 -1.50 -3.10
CA PHE A 493 -17.22 -0.13 -3.47
C PHE A 493 -18.04 0.88 -2.68
N MET A 494 -17.39 1.97 -2.24
CA MET A 494 -18.04 3.12 -1.60
C MET A 494 -17.45 4.42 -2.14
N ALA A 495 -18.32 5.38 -2.39
CA ALA A 495 -17.94 6.77 -2.61
C ALA A 495 -18.10 7.53 -1.29
N LEU A 496 -17.00 8.05 -0.75
CA LEU A 496 -16.98 8.83 0.48
C LEU A 496 -16.75 10.30 0.15
N ARG A 497 -17.30 11.22 0.93
CA ARG A 497 -17.06 12.67 0.81
C ARG A 497 -16.31 13.16 2.04
N LEU A 498 -15.15 13.76 1.83
CA LEU A 498 -14.37 14.39 2.90
C LEU A 498 -14.98 15.74 3.26
N ASP A 499 -14.99 16.07 4.55
CA ASP A 499 -15.50 17.35 5.00
C ASP A 499 -14.58 18.49 4.54
N PRO A 500 -15.11 19.54 3.88
CA PRO A 500 -14.30 20.62 3.34
C PRO A 500 -13.59 21.45 4.42
N SER A 501 -13.98 21.34 5.69
CA SER A 501 -13.29 22.00 6.81
C SER A 501 -11.93 21.38 7.13
N VAL A 502 -11.74 20.09 6.83
CA VAL A 502 -10.45 19.40 7.03
C VAL A 502 -9.70 19.15 5.72
N TYR A 503 -10.43 19.03 4.61
CA TYR A 503 -9.88 18.84 3.27
C TYR A 503 -10.49 19.86 2.29
N PRO A 504 -10.01 21.12 2.30
CA PRO A 504 -10.55 22.15 1.43
C PRO A 504 -10.23 21.87 -0.05
N PRO A 505 -11.12 22.22 -0.99
CA PRO A 505 -10.83 22.12 -2.43
C PRO A 505 -9.56 22.88 -2.81
N ARG A 506 -8.77 22.31 -3.72
CA ARG A 506 -7.56 22.92 -4.28
C ARG A 506 -7.87 24.05 -5.27
#